data_AF-A0A484APN2-F1
#
_entry.id   AF-A0A484APN2-F1
#
_cell.length_a   1.000
_cell.length_b   1.000
_cell.length_c   1.000
_cell.angle_alpha   90.00
_cell.angle_beta   90.00
_cell.angle_gamma   90.00
#
_symmetry.space_group_name_H-M   'P 1'
#
loop_
_entity.id
_entity.type
_entity.pdbx_description
1 polymer ?
#
loop_
_entity_poly.entity_id
_entity_poly.type
_entity_poly.pdbx_seq_one_letter_code
_entity_poly.pdbx_strand_id
1 'polypeptide(L)'
;RPPPKVTWWRDGNELIGTSHTSVEEGATVMVNQLLIGTTTRDYYGARIECRAQGTRLLQPVTKDVTVQVHLKPIRVKIITPNDLLTAGHPIAIRCESWGSYPAAKIVWLLDGEPIRNAEVTLNNDKE
;
A
#
# COMPACT_ATOMS: atom_id res chain seq x y z
N ARG A 1 -30.08 -19.44 -19.35
CA ARG A 1 -29.79 -18.55 -18.20
C ARG A 1 -28.78 -17.52 -18.68
N PRO A 2 -29.04 -16.21 -18.57
CA PRO A 2 -28.10 -15.21 -19.07
C PRO A 2 -26.79 -15.26 -18.28
N PRO A 3 -25.64 -14.99 -18.91
CA PRO A 3 -24.37 -14.91 -18.22
C PRO A 3 -24.38 -13.76 -17.19
N PRO A 4 -23.73 -13.94 -16.02
CA PRO A 4 -23.67 -12.89 -15.01
C PRO A 4 -22.80 -11.71 -15.48
N LYS A 5 -23.17 -10.49 -15.08
CA LYS A 5 -22.31 -9.31 -15.22
C LYS A 5 -21.30 -9.30 -14.08
N VAL A 6 -20.01 -9.30 -14.39
CA VAL A 6 -18.92 -9.15 -13.42
C VAL A 6 -18.40 -7.72 -13.48
N THR A 7 -18.25 -7.08 -12.31
CA THR A 7 -17.88 -5.66 -12.16
C THR A 7 -16.97 -5.44 -10.97
N TRP A 8 -16.14 -4.40 -11.01
CA TRP A 8 -15.25 -4.02 -9.92
C TRP A 8 -15.74 -2.78 -9.19
N TRP A 9 -15.58 -2.74 -7.88
CA TRP A 9 -16.10 -1.70 -7.01
C TRP A 9 -15.08 -1.29 -5.95
N ARG A 10 -15.11 -0.02 -5.57
CA ARG A 10 -14.36 0.54 -4.44
C ARG A 10 -15.23 1.56 -3.73
N ASP A 11 -15.34 1.46 -2.40
CA ASP A 11 -16.08 2.40 -1.56
C ASP A 11 -17.52 2.64 -2.07
N GLY A 12 -18.15 1.59 -2.59
CA GLY A 12 -19.52 1.64 -3.14
C GLY A 12 -19.66 2.17 -4.57
N ASN A 13 -18.56 2.53 -5.24
CA ASN A 13 -18.58 3.03 -6.62
C ASN A 13 -18.01 1.99 -7.61
N GLU A 14 -18.65 1.82 -8.78
CA GLU A 14 -18.16 0.96 -9.86
C GLU A 14 -16.89 1.58 -10.48
N LEU A 15 -15.81 0.80 -10.58
CA LEU A 15 -14.53 1.23 -11.11
C LEU A 15 -14.54 1.17 -12.65
N ILE A 16 -13.96 2.20 -13.27
CA ILE A 16 -13.80 2.32 -14.72
C ILE A 16 -12.44 1.73 -15.14
N GLY A 17 -12.27 1.35 -16.40
CA GLY A 17 -10.99 0.82 -16.91
C GLY A 17 -10.89 -0.70 -16.83
N THR A 18 -12.03 -1.38 -16.90
CA THR A 18 -12.09 -2.84 -16.92
C THR A 18 -12.14 -3.37 -18.35
N SER A 19 -11.44 -4.47 -18.64
CA SER A 19 -11.64 -5.24 -19.87
C SER A 19 -12.55 -6.45 -19.60
N HIS A 20 -13.45 -6.72 -20.54
CA HIS A 20 -14.26 -7.93 -20.53
C HIS A 20 -13.60 -8.93 -21.47
N THR A 21 -13.11 -10.04 -20.93
CA THR A 21 -12.62 -11.16 -21.74
C THR A 21 -13.64 -12.27 -21.61
N SER A 22 -14.37 -12.54 -22.69
CA SER A 22 -15.34 -13.63 -22.73
C SER A 22 -14.76 -14.85 -23.45
N VAL A 23 -14.89 -15.99 -22.77
CA VAL A 23 -14.80 -17.37 -23.27
C VAL A 23 -13.39 -17.85 -23.65
N GLU A 24 -12.73 -18.54 -22.71
CA GLU A 24 -11.84 -19.65 -23.08
C GLU A 24 -12.71 -20.76 -23.69
N GLU A 25 -12.31 -21.25 -24.86
CA GLU A 25 -13.00 -22.26 -25.65
C GLU A 25 -13.38 -23.47 -24.77
N GLY A 26 -14.69 -23.65 -24.51
CA GLY A 26 -15.22 -24.76 -23.71
C GLY A 26 -15.58 -24.45 -22.24
N ALA A 27 -15.26 -23.27 -21.71
CA ALA A 27 -15.55 -22.91 -20.31
C ALA A 27 -16.62 -21.82 -20.16
N THR A 28 -17.64 -22.07 -19.31
CA THR A 28 -18.72 -21.11 -18.94
C THR A 28 -18.24 -20.05 -17.94
N VAL A 29 -17.02 -19.52 -18.09
CA VAL A 29 -16.41 -18.59 -17.14
C VAL A 29 -16.48 -17.16 -17.67
N MET A 30 -16.91 -16.24 -16.81
CA MET A 30 -16.96 -14.80 -17.10
C MET A 30 -15.77 -14.12 -16.41
N VAL A 31 -14.94 -13.42 -17.19
CA VAL A 31 -13.75 -12.72 -16.68
C VAL A 31 -13.88 -11.23 -16.92
N ASN A 32 -13.62 -10.45 -15.87
CA ASN A 32 -13.50 -9.00 -15.93
C ASN A 32 -12.18 -8.61 -15.27
N GLN A 33 -11.26 -8.03 -16.04
CA GLN A 33 -9.94 -7.62 -15.54
C GLN A 33 -9.97 -6.13 -15.23
N LEU A 34 -9.46 -5.74 -14.06
CA LEU A 34 -9.28 -4.34 -13.66
C LEU A 34 -7.81 -3.95 -13.79
N LEU A 35 -7.53 -2.89 -14.55
CA LEU A 35 -6.20 -2.28 -14.61
C LEU A 35 -6.20 -0.96 -13.85
N ILE A 36 -5.42 -0.89 -12.77
CA ILE A 36 -5.21 0.35 -12.01
C ILE A 36 -3.93 1.00 -12.51
N GLY A 37 -4.06 2.05 -13.33
CA GLY A 37 -2.91 2.68 -13.99
C GLY A 37 -1.94 3.42 -13.06
N THR A 38 -2.44 4.00 -11.96
CA THR A 38 -1.59 4.69 -10.97
C THR A 38 -2.10 4.40 -9.58
N THR A 39 -1.21 3.87 -8.74
CA THR A 39 -1.53 3.52 -7.36
C THR A 39 -1.01 4.60 -6.42
N THR A 40 -1.93 5.41 -5.91
CA THR A 40 -1.66 6.48 -4.94
C THR A 40 -1.73 5.96 -3.50
N ARG A 41 -1.33 6.79 -2.52
CA ARG A 41 -1.25 6.38 -1.10
C ARG A 41 -2.59 5.92 -0.52
N ASP A 42 -3.70 6.47 -1.01
CA ASP A 42 -5.06 6.12 -0.59
C ASP A 42 -5.48 4.70 -1.03
N TYR A 43 -4.77 4.08 -1.97
CA TYR A 43 -4.97 2.66 -2.29
C TYR A 43 -4.37 1.73 -1.24
N TYR A 44 -3.49 2.22 -0.36
CA TYR A 44 -2.92 1.39 0.69
C TYR A 44 -3.99 0.95 1.69
N GLY A 45 -4.26 -0.35 1.76
CA GLY A 45 -5.34 -0.91 2.58
C GLY A 45 -6.73 -0.76 1.96
N ALA A 46 -6.85 -0.19 0.76
CA ALA A 46 -8.13 -0.09 0.07
C ALA A 46 -8.66 -1.48 -0.29
N ARG A 47 -9.96 -1.68 -0.08
CA ARG A 47 -10.67 -2.91 -0.45
C ARG A 47 -11.31 -2.74 -1.82
N ILE A 48 -10.93 -3.60 -2.75
CA ILE A 48 -11.49 -3.66 -4.09
C ILE A 48 -12.38 -4.88 -4.18
N GLU A 49 -13.64 -4.68 -4.52
CA GLU A 49 -14.66 -5.71 -4.53
C GLU A 49 -15.04 -6.11 -5.96
N CYS A 50 -14.97 -7.40 -6.26
CA CYS A 50 -15.54 -8.00 -7.44
C CYS A 50 -16.99 -8.41 -7.15
N ARG A 51 -17.94 -7.95 -7.97
CA ARG A 51 -19.37 -8.28 -7.87
C ARG A 51 -19.83 -9.04 -9.10
N ALA A 52 -20.41 -10.22 -8.88
CA ALA A 52 -21.06 -11.01 -9.92
C ALA A 52 -22.59 -10.91 -9.77
N GLN A 53 -23.24 -10.31 -10.76
CA GLN A 53 -24.69 -10.07 -10.80
C GLN A 53 -25.35 -10.95 -11.87
N GLY A 54 -26.17 -11.92 -11.46
CA GLY A 54 -26.94 -12.76 -12.39
C GLY A 54 -28.22 -12.09 -12.91
N THR A 55 -29.11 -11.68 -12.01
CA THR A 55 -30.36 -10.97 -12.34
C THR A 55 -30.55 -9.82 -11.36
N ARG A 56 -31.19 -8.71 -11.78
CA ARG A 56 -31.36 -7.50 -10.93
C ARG A 56 -32.19 -7.74 -9.65
N LEU A 57 -32.91 -8.86 -9.57
CA LEU A 57 -33.77 -9.20 -8.44
C LEU A 57 -33.03 -9.90 -7.30
N LEU A 58 -31.80 -10.38 -7.54
CA LEU A 58 -31.00 -11.10 -6.57
C LEU A 58 -29.82 -10.25 -6.11
N GLN A 59 -29.36 -10.47 -4.89
CA GLN A 59 -28.16 -9.81 -4.39
C GLN A 59 -26.91 -10.31 -5.13
N PRO A 60 -25.96 -9.44 -5.49
CA PRO A 60 -24.71 -9.88 -6.11
C PRO A 60 -23.91 -10.77 -5.16
N VAL A 61 -23.20 -11.74 -5.74
CA VAL A 61 -22.13 -12.44 -5.03
C VAL A 61 -20.89 -11.58 -5.07
N THR A 62 -20.27 -11.34 -3.91
CA THR A 62 -19.10 -10.46 -3.80
C THR A 62 -17.88 -11.18 -3.24
N LYS A 63 -16.70 -10.75 -3.70
CA LYS A 63 -15.39 -11.10 -3.14
C LYS A 63 -14.49 -9.89 -3.20
N ASP A 64 -13.69 -9.68 -2.16
CA ASP A 64 -12.80 -8.54 -2.07
C ASP A 64 -11.32 -8.92 -2.01
N VAL A 65 -10.49 -7.99 -2.46
CA VAL A 65 -9.04 -8.02 -2.34
C VAL A 65 -8.59 -6.72 -1.68
N THR A 66 -7.64 -6.83 -0.73
CA THR A 66 -7.04 -5.66 -0.09
C THR A 66 -5.75 -5.31 -0.82
N VAL A 67 -5.61 -4.06 -1.23
CA VAL A 67 -4.43 -3.59 -1.96
C VAL A 67 -3.31 -3.23 -0.99
N GLN A 68 -2.12 -3.78 -1.24
CA GLN A 68 -0.89 -3.35 -0.60
C GLN A 68 -0.07 -2.52 -1.58
N VAL A 69 0.43 -1.38 -1.11
CA VAL A 69 1.16 -0.40 -1.93
C VAL A 69 2.49 -0.12 -1.26
N HIS A 70 3.57 -0.11 -2.03
CA HIS A 70 4.87 0.30 -1.53
C HIS A 70 4.97 1.84 -1.49
N LEU A 71 5.17 2.37 -0.30
CA LEU A 71 5.17 3.80 -0.02
C LEU A 71 6.54 4.25 0.44
N LYS A 72 7.07 5.29 -0.21
CA LYS A 72 8.26 6.00 0.26
C LYS A 72 7.93 6.82 1.52
N PRO A 73 8.92 7.09 2.39
CA PRO A 73 8.73 8.00 3.53
C PRO A 73 8.24 9.36 3.04
N ILE A 74 7.27 9.95 3.75
CA ILE A 74 6.80 11.32 3.49
C ILE A 74 7.73 12.32 4.15
N ARG A 75 8.29 11.94 5.31
CA ARG A 75 9.09 12.82 6.15
C ARG A 75 10.24 12.03 6.76
N VAL A 76 11.38 12.69 6.91
CA VAL A 76 12.54 12.24 7.66
C VAL A 76 13.01 13.41 8.53
N LYS A 77 13.35 13.15 9.79
CA LYS A 77 13.87 14.16 10.71
C LYS A 77 15.03 13.60 11.52
N ILE A 78 16.12 14.34 11.54
CA ILE A 78 17.21 14.11 12.49
C ILE A 78 16.92 14.92 13.74
N ILE A 79 16.97 14.26 14.88
CA ILE A 79 16.73 14.82 16.21
C ILE A 79 18.05 14.74 16.97
N THR A 80 18.60 15.91 17.24
CA THR A 80 19.79 16.11 18.06
C THR A 80 19.38 16.61 19.43
N PRO A 81 20.13 16.27 20.50
CA PRO A 81 20.01 16.94 21.78
C PRO A 81 20.35 18.43 21.64
N ASN A 82 19.78 19.27 22.50
CA ASN A 82 20.06 20.72 22.56
C ASN A 82 21.32 21.06 23.39
N ASP A 83 22.12 20.05 23.75
CA ASP A 83 23.27 20.20 24.62
C ASP A 83 24.52 20.65 23.84
N LEU A 84 25.41 21.36 24.54
CA LEU A 84 26.72 21.72 23.99
C LEU A 84 27.57 20.46 23.81
N LEU A 85 28.20 20.33 22.64
CA LEU A 85 29.10 19.22 22.35
C LEU A 85 30.39 19.38 23.16
N THR A 86 30.74 18.35 23.93
CA THR A 86 31.98 18.30 24.70
C THR A 86 32.91 17.25 24.10
N ALA A 87 34.18 17.60 23.88
CA ALA A 87 35.16 16.67 23.35
C ALA A 87 35.27 15.40 24.21
N GLY A 88 35.39 14.25 23.57
CA GLY A 88 35.49 12.94 24.22
C GLY A 88 34.18 12.38 24.78
N HIS A 89 33.07 13.12 24.70
CA HIS A 89 31.76 12.66 25.18
C HIS A 89 30.84 12.33 24.00
N PRO A 90 30.50 11.05 23.76
CA PRO A 90 29.60 10.67 22.69
C PRO A 90 28.17 11.13 23.02
N ILE A 91 27.43 11.54 21.99
CA ILE A 91 26.01 11.87 22.09
C ILE A 91 25.17 10.94 21.21
N ALA A 92 23.97 10.62 21.67
CA ALA A 92 22.99 9.89 20.87
C ALA A 92 22.25 10.86 19.96
N ILE A 93 22.23 10.57 18.66
CA ILE A 93 21.43 11.29 17.66
C ILE A 93 20.40 10.29 17.12
N ARG A 94 19.17 10.77 16.92
CA ARG A 94 18.06 9.93 16.48
C ARG A 94 17.56 10.37 15.11
N CYS A 95 17.15 9.42 14.28
CA CYS A 95 16.49 9.68 13.01
C CYS A 95 15.12 9.03 13.05
N GLU A 96 14.09 9.81 12.73
CA GLU A 96 12.72 9.34 12.60
C GLU A 96 12.28 9.47 11.14
N SER A 97 11.58 8.45 10.64
CA SER A 97 10.98 8.45 9.31
C SER A 97 9.51 8.04 9.40
N TRP A 98 8.65 8.68 8.62
CA TRP A 98 7.20 8.46 8.70
C TRP A 98 6.56 8.15 7.36
N GLY A 99 5.52 7.32 7.40
CA GLY A 99 4.62 7.08 6.28
C GLY A 99 5.18 6.18 5.18
N SER A 100 6.23 5.40 5.45
CA SER A 100 6.67 4.38 4.50
C SER A 100 5.95 3.05 4.72
N TYR A 101 5.79 2.28 3.66
CA TYR A 101 5.44 0.86 3.75
C TYR A 101 6.19 0.08 2.65
N PRO A 102 6.95 -0.96 2.99
CA PRO A 102 7.33 -1.39 4.33
C PRO A 102 8.14 -0.30 5.09
N ALA A 103 8.57 -0.62 6.31
CA ALA A 103 9.44 0.27 7.07
C ALA A 103 10.67 0.68 6.25
N ALA A 104 11.04 1.96 6.35
CA ALA A 104 12.15 2.52 5.59
C ALA A 104 13.48 1.94 6.05
N LYS A 105 14.40 1.73 5.11
CA LYS A 105 15.80 1.43 5.43
C LYS A 105 16.52 2.74 5.81
N ILE A 106 16.94 2.86 7.06
CA ILE A 106 17.70 4.00 7.57
C ILE A 106 19.20 3.69 7.50
N VAL A 107 20.00 4.63 6.98
CA VAL A 107 21.46 4.54 6.91
C VAL A 107 22.03 5.86 7.43
N TRP A 108 23.01 5.77 8.33
CA TRP A 108 23.72 6.93 8.86
C TRP A 108 25.05 7.11 8.17
N LEU A 109 25.36 8.36 7.82
CA LEU A 109 26.59 8.78 7.19
C LEU A 109 27.15 9.96 8.00
N LEU A 110 28.43 9.91 8.34
CA LEU A 110 29.18 11.03 8.90
C LEU A 110 30.32 11.35 7.93
N ASP A 111 30.35 12.56 7.40
CA ASP A 111 31.33 12.99 6.40
C ASP A 111 31.43 12.05 5.17
N GLY A 112 30.29 11.45 4.80
CA GLY A 112 30.19 10.49 3.70
C GLY A 112 30.52 9.04 4.06
N GLU A 113 31.03 8.79 5.26
CA GLU A 113 31.37 7.45 5.72
C GLU A 113 30.21 6.79 6.51
N PRO A 114 29.87 5.52 6.25
CA PRO A 114 28.80 4.83 6.96
C PRO A 114 29.11 4.63 8.44
N ILE A 115 28.22 5.08 9.32
CA ILE A 115 28.26 4.73 10.73
C ILE A 115 27.75 3.29 10.89
N ARG A 116 28.59 2.41 11.43
CA ARG A 116 28.24 1.01 11.70
C ARG A 116 27.57 0.92 13.07
N ASN A 117 26.59 0.01 13.21
CA ASN A 117 25.87 -0.28 14.47
C ASN A 117 24.85 0.77 14.94
N ALA A 118 24.16 1.43 14.01
CA ALA A 118 22.97 2.21 14.38
C ALA A 118 21.81 1.28 14.77
N GLU A 119 21.19 1.51 15.92
CA GLU A 119 19.99 0.81 16.33
C GLU A 119 18.76 1.33 15.57
N VAL A 120 17.97 0.41 15.01
CA VAL A 120 16.74 0.73 14.28
C VAL A 120 15.56 0.11 15.03
N THR A 121 14.66 0.97 15.49
CA THR A 121 13.39 0.54 16.11
C THR A 121 12.25 0.83 15.16
N LEU A 122 11.34 -0.13 15.00
CA LEU A 122 10.12 0.03 14.21
C LEU A 122 8.96 0.36 15.15
N ASN A 123 8.47 1.59 15.08
CA ASN A 123 7.18 1.93 15.65
C ASN A 123 6.09 1.63 14.63
N ASN A 124 5.36 0.55 14.87
CA ASN A 124 4.09 0.34 14.19
C ASN A 124 3.05 1.17 14.93
N ASP A 125 2.83 2.40 14.49
CA ASP A 125 1.64 3.17 14.88
C ASP A 125 0.42 2.45 14.27
N LYS A 126 -0.01 1.36 14.94
CA LYS A 126 -1.35 0.80 14.86
C LYS A 126 -2.07 1.25 16.11
N GLU A 127 -2.48 2.51 16.11
CA GLU A 127 -3.52 3.02 17.00
C GLU A 127 -4.48 3.90 16.17
#